data_AF-A0A7S4V8Z6-F1
#
_entry.id   AF-A0A7S4V8Z6-F1
#
_cell.length_a   1.000
_cell.length_b   1.000
_cell.length_c   1.000
_cell.angle_alpha   90.00
_cell.angle_beta   90.00
_cell.angle_gamma   90.00
#
_symmetry.space_group_name_H-M   'P 1'
#
loop_
_entity.id
_entity.type
_entity.pdbx_description
1 polymer ?
#
loop_
_entity_poly.entity_id
_entity_poly.type
_entity_poly.pdbx_seq_one_letter_code
_entity_poly.pdbx_strand_id
1 'polypeptide(L)'
;HLAQAGLEAFGCCSTSRSLRVAMGAALGCASPPDRDAGCLPWPSRRPAPEPGGAVARLGGPEQAHMAELRFSPDLSLLALSAEAKAGTTASGYGGDATGARPWWGGILLGAWIANEGADLFCGRSVLELGCGAAPLPAMAAAHKGAAKALATDGCPAAVRAAAAVLSRNAALPSTCAVGRQAWEESPKHGARAWDVVIFADVVYSEEGADLLAKAVDLHVAGDGWVLGAVGLLRFGSADIFDKMRRLGFAAVEVPVSPDVLARAEAAAAALAGANATDLGGGSGAGAMDGRCKLVRWVRCSAGGPLWDGRDEAGSLERHARDFLHQRESAVTYAEGWEPTE
;
A
#
# COMPACT_ATOMS: atom_id res chain seq x y z
N HIS A 1 -63.13 19.99 39.81
CA HIS A 1 -62.11 19.85 40.86
C HIS A 1 -60.80 20.47 40.38
N LEU A 2 -60.04 21.01 41.33
CA LEU A 2 -58.67 21.57 41.24
C LEU A 2 -57.68 20.64 40.49
N ALA A 3 -56.51 21.06 39.99
CA ALA A 3 -55.94 22.38 39.61
C ALA A 3 -54.52 22.17 39.01
N GLN A 4 -53.99 23.19 38.31
CA GLN A 4 -52.56 23.61 38.25
C GLN A 4 -51.46 22.59 37.83
N ALA A 5 -50.30 22.95 37.27
CA ALA A 5 -49.70 24.21 36.75
C ALA A 5 -48.59 23.79 35.74
N GLY A 6 -47.93 24.64 34.95
CA GLY A 6 -47.99 26.10 34.77
C GLY A 6 -47.01 26.52 33.66
N LEU A 7 -47.19 27.73 33.09
CA LEU A 7 -46.24 28.34 32.16
C LEU A 7 -45.08 28.99 32.94
N GLU A 8 -43.88 28.99 32.36
CA GLU A 8 -42.99 30.15 32.38
C GLU A 8 -42.44 30.35 30.95
N ALA A 9 -41.95 31.55 30.63
CA ALA A 9 -41.93 32.02 29.23
C ALA A 9 -40.85 33.07 28.92
N PHE A 10 -40.61 33.26 27.61
CA PHE A 10 -39.73 34.28 27.00
C PHE A 10 -38.20 34.10 27.26
N GLY A 11 -37.32 34.61 26.39
CA GLY A 11 -37.59 35.41 25.19
C GLY A 11 -36.36 35.65 24.30
N CYS A 12 -36.61 36.26 23.14
CA CYS A 12 -35.60 36.63 22.15
C CYS A 12 -34.75 37.82 22.61
N CYS A 13 -33.44 37.80 22.36
CA CYS A 13 -32.67 39.05 22.21
C CYS A 13 -31.42 38.86 21.34
N SER A 14 -31.37 39.59 20.22
CA SER A 14 -30.18 39.76 19.40
C SER A 14 -29.21 40.75 20.03
N THR A 15 -27.90 40.53 19.96
CA THR A 15 -26.94 41.65 19.88
C THR A 15 -25.61 41.24 19.26
N SER A 16 -25.25 41.92 18.18
CA SER A 16 -23.91 41.91 17.62
C SER A 16 -22.94 42.72 18.51
N ARG A 17 -21.76 42.16 18.78
CA ARG A 17 -20.59 42.95 19.19
C ARG A 17 -19.31 42.43 18.55
N SER A 18 -18.70 43.29 17.74
CA SER A 18 -17.32 43.15 17.30
C SER A 18 -16.37 43.21 18.50
N LEU A 19 -15.39 42.30 18.57
CA LEU A 19 -14.15 42.53 19.30
C LEU A 19 -12.97 42.37 18.33
N ARG A 20 -12.31 43.48 18.00
CA ARG A 20 -10.92 43.45 17.55
C ARG A 20 -10.04 43.60 18.79
N VAL A 21 -9.12 42.66 19.01
CA VAL A 21 -7.92 42.89 19.82
C VAL A 21 -6.74 42.42 18.99
N ALA A 22 -5.72 43.26 18.89
CA ALA A 22 -4.48 42.97 18.18
C ALA A 22 -3.32 42.95 19.19
N MET A 23 -2.48 41.92 19.09
CA MET A 23 -1.12 41.73 19.63
C MET A 23 -0.80 40.24 19.42
N GLY A 24 0.39 39.80 19.04
CA GLY A 24 1.65 40.50 18.81
C GLY A 24 2.82 39.60 19.24
N ALA A 25 3.95 39.67 18.52
CA ALA A 25 5.24 39.03 18.80
C ALA A 25 5.39 37.50 18.59
N ALA A 26 6.14 37.18 17.52
CA ALA A 26 7.30 36.29 17.50
C ALA A 26 7.40 35.11 18.49
N LEU A 27 7.36 33.89 17.93
CA LEU A 27 8.13 32.76 18.41
C LEU A 27 9.00 32.26 17.26
N GLY A 28 10.32 32.15 17.51
CA GLY A 28 11.26 31.71 16.49
C GLY A 28 11.13 30.21 16.19
N CYS A 29 11.22 29.85 14.92
CA CYS A 29 11.35 28.46 14.50
C CYS A 29 12.72 27.93 14.98
N ALA A 30 12.73 27.19 16.09
CA ALA A 30 13.87 26.36 16.43
C ALA A 30 13.98 25.24 15.37
N SER A 31 15.14 25.13 14.73
CA SER A 31 15.47 23.97 13.90
C SER A 31 15.33 22.69 14.75
N PRO A 32 14.80 21.58 14.21
CA PRO A 32 14.85 20.31 14.92
C PRO A 32 16.32 19.93 15.19
N PRO A 33 16.63 19.29 16.33
CA PRO A 33 18.00 18.89 16.63
C PRO A 33 18.49 17.86 15.61
N ASP A 34 19.76 17.98 15.20
CA ASP A 34 20.44 16.96 14.41
C ASP A 34 20.29 15.59 15.08
N ARG A 35 19.54 14.70 14.43
CA ARG A 35 19.48 13.28 14.81
C ARG A 35 20.71 12.55 14.25
N ASP A 36 21.90 12.97 14.67
CA ASP A 36 23.11 12.12 14.68
C ASP A 36 22.99 11.05 15.79
N ALA A 37 21.86 10.34 15.77
CA ALA A 37 21.64 9.15 16.56
C ALA A 37 22.43 8.03 15.89
N GLY A 38 23.56 7.64 16.50
CA GLY A 38 24.50 6.69 15.95
C GLY A 38 23.83 5.44 15.39
N CYS A 39 23.71 5.40 14.07
CA CYS A 39 23.26 4.22 13.35
C CYS A 39 24.28 3.11 13.62
N LEU A 40 23.85 2.04 14.30
CA LEU A 40 24.60 0.79 14.29
C LEU A 40 24.94 0.47 12.83
N PRO A 41 26.21 0.20 12.49
CA PRO A 41 26.59 -0.01 11.11
C PRO A 41 25.72 -1.14 10.54
N TRP A 42 25.00 -0.82 9.47
CA TRP A 42 24.36 -1.82 8.62
C TRP A 42 25.39 -2.94 8.38
N PRO A 43 25.03 -4.23 8.50
CA PRO A 43 25.99 -5.32 8.44
C PRO A 43 26.90 -5.11 7.23
N SER A 44 28.16 -4.78 7.52
CA SER A 44 29.13 -4.41 6.51
C SER A 44 29.17 -5.55 5.51
N ARG A 45 28.96 -5.21 4.23
CA ARG A 45 28.77 -6.20 3.16
C ARG A 45 29.76 -7.35 3.37
N ARG A 46 29.26 -8.58 3.58
CA ARG A 46 30.03 -9.70 3.03
C ARG A 46 30.22 -9.33 1.57
N PRO A 47 31.46 -9.23 1.05
CA PRO A 47 31.65 -8.87 -0.34
C PRO A 47 30.76 -9.80 -1.16
N ALA A 48 29.94 -9.21 -2.04
CA ALA A 48 29.26 -10.00 -3.05
C ALA A 48 30.35 -10.82 -3.76
N PRO A 49 30.11 -12.10 -4.08
CA PRO A 49 31.10 -12.89 -4.79
C PRO A 49 31.57 -12.10 -6.02
N GLU A 50 32.89 -11.97 -6.16
CA GLU A 50 33.54 -11.24 -7.25
C GLU A 50 32.82 -11.52 -8.58
N PRO A 51 32.42 -10.50 -9.37
CA PRO A 51 31.90 -10.69 -10.72
C PRO A 51 33.05 -11.05 -11.70
N GLY A 52 33.86 -12.02 -11.31
CA GLY A 52 34.95 -12.62 -12.08
C GLY A 52 34.42 -13.65 -13.06
N GLY A 53 33.76 -13.17 -14.11
CA GLY A 53 33.20 -14.02 -15.16
C GLY A 53 32.35 -13.18 -16.10
N ALA A 54 32.56 -13.35 -17.40
CA ALA A 54 31.91 -12.56 -18.46
C ALA A 54 30.43 -12.27 -18.18
N VAL A 55 30.01 -11.02 -18.43
CA VAL A 55 28.58 -10.68 -18.59
C VAL A 55 28.06 -11.41 -19.82
N ALA A 56 27.67 -12.67 -19.61
CA ALA A 56 26.96 -13.44 -20.60
C ALA A 56 25.68 -12.66 -20.93
N ARG A 57 25.54 -12.25 -22.19
CA ARG A 57 24.24 -11.82 -22.71
C ARG A 57 23.34 -13.04 -22.63
N LEU A 58 22.59 -13.17 -21.53
CA LEU A 58 21.59 -14.21 -21.32
C LEU A 58 20.38 -13.92 -22.22
N GLY A 59 20.56 -14.00 -23.53
CA GLY A 59 19.52 -14.02 -24.55
C GLY A 59 18.77 -15.36 -24.55
N GLY A 60 18.38 -15.81 -23.35
CA GLY A 60 17.57 -16.99 -23.13
C GLY A 60 16.10 -16.63 -22.97
N PRO A 61 15.20 -17.64 -22.95
CA PRO A 61 13.75 -17.44 -22.90
C PRO A 61 13.26 -16.65 -21.67
N GLU A 62 14.04 -16.55 -20.59
CA GLU A 62 13.69 -15.70 -19.43
C GLU A 62 13.50 -14.20 -19.76
N GLN A 63 14.10 -13.68 -20.84
CA GLN A 63 13.87 -12.29 -21.26
C GLN A 63 12.46 -12.07 -21.83
N ALA A 64 11.79 -13.13 -22.31
CA ALA A 64 10.47 -13.02 -22.97
C ALA A 64 9.31 -12.73 -21.99
N HIS A 65 9.57 -12.76 -20.69
CA HIS A 65 8.54 -12.66 -19.63
C HIS A 65 8.70 -11.40 -18.76
N MET A 66 9.23 -10.30 -19.30
CA MET A 66 9.29 -9.02 -18.60
C MET A 66 8.60 -7.91 -19.37
N ALA A 67 7.85 -7.07 -18.65
CA ALA A 67 7.26 -5.83 -19.14
C ALA A 67 8.00 -4.63 -18.55
N GLU A 68 8.17 -3.57 -19.35
CA GLU A 68 8.59 -2.25 -18.87
C GLU A 68 7.37 -1.45 -18.38
N LEU A 69 7.39 -1.05 -17.11
CA LEU A 69 6.35 -0.28 -16.45
C LEU A 69 6.82 1.17 -16.30
N ARG A 70 6.21 2.09 -17.04
CA ARG A 70 6.60 3.51 -17.04
C ARG A 70 5.77 4.30 -16.03
N PHE A 71 6.30 4.48 -14.83
CA PHE A 71 5.60 5.17 -13.76
C PHE A 71 5.71 6.69 -13.87
N SER A 72 6.87 7.23 -14.23
CA SER A 72 7.09 8.67 -14.41
C SER A 72 8.09 8.92 -15.55
N PRO A 73 8.28 10.15 -16.03
CA PRO A 73 9.29 10.45 -17.07
C PRO A 73 10.72 10.04 -16.67
N ASP A 74 11.00 9.99 -15.37
CA ASP A 74 12.28 9.64 -14.76
C ASP A 74 12.35 8.20 -14.21
N LEU A 75 11.23 7.44 -14.19
CA LEU A 75 11.19 6.07 -13.64
C LEU A 75 10.46 5.11 -14.57
N SER A 76 11.22 4.15 -15.11
CA SER A 76 10.70 2.94 -15.76
C SER A 76 11.26 1.71 -15.04
N LEU A 77 10.39 0.75 -14.72
CA LEU A 77 10.72 -0.45 -13.96
C LEU A 77 10.42 -1.70 -14.79
N LEU A 78 11.38 -2.61 -14.89
CA LEU A 78 11.13 -3.95 -15.42
C LEU A 78 10.43 -4.80 -14.36
N ALA A 79 9.34 -5.47 -14.72
CA ALA A 79 8.62 -6.41 -13.88
C ALA A 79 8.38 -7.73 -14.63
N LEU A 80 8.21 -8.84 -13.91
CA LEU A 80 7.75 -10.10 -14.53
C LEU A 80 6.31 -9.91 -15.03
N SER A 81 6.06 -10.23 -16.30
CA SER A 81 4.71 -10.19 -16.86
C SER A 81 3.93 -11.42 -16.41
N ALA A 82 4.40 -12.60 -16.82
CA ALA A 82 3.73 -13.86 -16.61
C ALA A 82 3.76 -14.29 -15.14
N GLU A 83 2.93 -15.28 -14.81
CA GLU A 83 3.37 -16.25 -13.80
C GLU A 83 4.74 -16.76 -14.27
N ALA A 84 5.81 -16.36 -13.58
CA ALA A 84 6.98 -17.20 -13.52
C ALA A 84 6.54 -18.49 -12.81
N LYS A 85 5.96 -19.42 -13.59
CA LYS A 85 5.76 -20.82 -13.23
C LYS A 85 7.14 -21.38 -12.99
N ALA A 86 7.65 -21.12 -11.79
CA ALA A 86 8.85 -21.71 -11.29
C ALA A 86 8.72 -23.21 -11.54
N GLY A 87 9.77 -23.84 -12.07
CA GLY A 87 9.82 -25.29 -12.32
C GLY A 87 9.76 -26.14 -11.04
N THR A 88 9.22 -25.59 -9.96
CA THR A 88 8.99 -26.19 -8.66
C THR A 88 7.64 -26.90 -8.64
N THR A 89 7.50 -27.95 -9.45
CA THR A 89 6.55 -29.04 -9.17
C THR A 89 6.99 -29.90 -7.98
N ALA A 90 8.04 -29.48 -7.25
CA ALA A 90 8.70 -30.25 -6.20
C ALA A 90 9.21 -29.38 -5.02
N SER A 91 8.30 -28.78 -4.24
CA SER A 91 8.48 -28.65 -2.79
C SER A 91 7.14 -28.31 -2.11
N GLY A 92 6.79 -29.03 -1.05
CA GLY A 92 5.46 -29.01 -0.41
C GLY A 92 5.12 -27.77 0.43
N TYR A 93 5.53 -26.58 0.01
CA TYR A 93 4.97 -25.32 0.51
C TYR A 93 3.80 -24.93 -0.39
N GLY A 94 2.58 -25.05 0.13
CA GLY A 94 1.34 -24.61 -0.54
C GLY A 94 1.20 -23.09 -0.59
N GLY A 95 2.19 -22.41 -1.18
CA GLY A 95 2.11 -20.99 -1.49
C GLY A 95 1.10 -20.77 -2.61
N ASP A 96 0.21 -19.81 -2.43
CA ASP A 96 -0.70 -19.34 -3.45
C ASP A 96 0.06 -18.66 -4.60
N ALA A 97 -0.39 -18.88 -5.83
CA ALA A 97 0.23 -18.30 -7.03
C ALA A 97 0.09 -16.76 -7.10
N THR A 98 -0.64 -16.16 -6.15
CA THR A 98 -0.85 -14.72 -6.00
C THR A 98 0.47 -13.96 -5.96
N GLY A 99 1.48 -14.47 -5.24
CA GLY A 99 2.79 -13.82 -5.12
C GLY A 99 3.63 -13.81 -6.41
N ALA A 100 3.20 -14.47 -7.50
CA ALA A 100 4.02 -14.66 -8.70
C ALA A 100 4.04 -13.47 -9.69
N ARG A 101 3.16 -12.48 -9.54
CA ARG A 101 3.00 -11.36 -10.49
C ARG A 101 2.68 -10.03 -9.77
N PRO A 102 2.91 -8.86 -10.41
CA PRO A 102 2.40 -7.59 -9.92
C PRO A 102 0.86 -7.56 -9.90
N TRP A 103 0.29 -6.94 -8.86
CA TRP A 103 -1.15 -6.66 -8.76
C TRP A 103 -1.43 -5.15 -8.86
N TRP A 104 -2.69 -4.81 -9.15
CA TRP A 104 -3.15 -3.44 -9.33
C TRP A 104 -2.71 -2.50 -8.20
N GLY A 105 -2.87 -2.92 -6.94
CA GLY A 105 -2.44 -2.10 -5.80
C GLY A 105 -0.94 -1.78 -5.80
N GLY A 106 -0.09 -2.73 -6.20
CA GLY A 106 1.37 -2.52 -6.25
C GLY A 106 1.79 -1.62 -7.40
N ILE A 107 1.09 -1.72 -8.53
CA ILE A 107 1.26 -0.84 -9.70
C ILE A 107 0.82 0.59 -9.36
N LEU A 108 -0.38 0.74 -8.78
CA LEU A 108 -0.95 2.02 -8.37
C LEU A 108 -0.10 2.72 -7.31
N LEU A 109 0.33 1.99 -6.27
CA LEU A 109 1.18 2.55 -5.22
C LEU A 109 2.56 2.94 -5.76
N GLY A 110 3.18 2.11 -6.60
CA GLY A 110 4.44 2.44 -7.26
C GLY A 110 4.35 3.68 -8.16
N ALA A 111 3.29 3.79 -8.96
CA ALA A 111 3.02 4.96 -9.79
C ALA A 111 2.75 6.22 -8.95
N TRP A 112 2.02 6.11 -7.84
CA TRP A 112 1.76 7.23 -6.94
C TRP A 112 3.03 7.73 -6.25
N ILE A 113 3.85 6.83 -5.70
CA ILE A 113 5.16 7.18 -5.11
C ILE A 113 6.05 7.90 -6.15
N ALA A 114 6.02 7.45 -7.41
CA ALA A 114 6.83 8.00 -8.49
C ALA A 114 6.43 9.41 -8.97
N ASN A 115 5.24 9.91 -8.64
CA ASN A 115 4.73 11.20 -9.15
C ASN A 115 4.25 12.16 -8.05
N GLU A 116 3.55 11.66 -7.03
CA GLU A 116 2.92 12.48 -5.98
C GLU A 116 3.55 12.26 -4.59
N GLY A 117 4.06 11.06 -4.32
CA GLY A 117 4.56 10.69 -2.99
C GLY A 117 6.01 11.10 -2.68
N ALA A 118 6.78 11.58 -3.65
CA ALA A 118 8.25 11.64 -3.60
C ALA A 118 8.84 12.25 -2.29
N ASP A 119 8.36 13.44 -1.90
CA ASP A 119 8.85 14.16 -0.72
C ASP A 119 8.61 13.42 0.61
N LEU A 120 7.67 12.47 0.64
CA LEU A 120 7.37 11.67 1.82
C LEU A 120 8.40 10.55 2.07
N PHE A 121 9.15 10.14 1.05
CA PHE A 121 10.13 9.05 1.11
C PHE A 121 11.58 9.52 1.13
N CYS A 122 11.87 10.73 0.63
CA CYS A 122 13.23 11.27 0.60
C CYS A 122 13.88 11.25 2.00
N GLY A 123 15.07 10.64 2.11
CA GLY A 123 15.81 10.48 3.36
C GLY A 123 15.22 9.49 4.37
N ARG A 124 14.10 8.82 4.06
CA ARG A 124 13.41 7.91 4.99
C ARG A 124 13.86 6.45 4.86
N SER A 125 13.65 5.71 5.94
CA SER A 125 13.69 4.25 5.93
C SER A 125 12.32 3.65 5.61
N VAL A 126 12.28 2.78 4.60
CA VAL A 126 11.05 2.23 4.02
C VAL A 126 11.07 0.70 4.09
N LEU A 127 10.03 0.09 4.66
CA LEU A 127 9.80 -1.36 4.64
C LEU A 127 8.54 -1.67 3.84
N GLU A 128 8.64 -2.50 2.80
CA GLU A 128 7.47 -3.05 2.12
C GLU A 128 7.15 -4.45 2.66
N LEU A 129 5.92 -4.67 3.12
CA LEU A 129 5.40 -5.95 3.61
C LEU A 129 4.54 -6.61 2.53
N GLY A 130 4.90 -7.83 2.12
CA GLY A 130 4.20 -8.61 1.09
C GLY A 130 4.45 -8.10 -0.32
N CYS A 131 5.71 -7.89 -0.70
CA CYS A 131 6.10 -7.36 -2.01
C CYS A 131 5.90 -8.33 -3.19
N GLY A 132 5.54 -9.60 -2.94
CA GLY A 132 5.42 -10.63 -3.96
C GLY A 132 6.70 -10.79 -4.79
N ALA A 133 6.54 -11.10 -6.07
CA ALA A 133 7.62 -11.24 -7.04
C ALA A 133 8.13 -9.92 -7.64
N ALA A 134 7.49 -8.78 -7.34
CA ALA A 134 7.77 -7.50 -8.00
C ALA A 134 7.63 -6.33 -7.00
N PRO A 135 8.75 -5.89 -6.37
CA PRO A 135 8.74 -4.88 -5.30
C PRO A 135 8.64 -3.45 -5.85
N LEU A 136 7.59 -3.19 -6.64
CA LEU A 136 7.39 -1.93 -7.37
C LEU A 136 7.29 -0.71 -6.42
N PRO A 137 6.56 -0.75 -5.29
CA PRO A 137 6.53 0.34 -4.31
C PRO A 137 7.90 0.64 -3.68
N ALA A 138 8.63 -0.36 -3.19
CA ALA A 138 9.95 -0.16 -2.60
C ALA A 138 10.97 0.37 -3.62
N MET A 139 10.94 -0.12 -4.87
CA MET A 139 11.80 0.38 -5.94
C MET A 139 11.48 1.85 -6.29
N ALA A 140 10.20 2.23 -6.34
CA ALA A 140 9.79 3.62 -6.53
C ALA A 140 10.23 4.53 -5.37
N ALA A 141 10.12 4.06 -4.12
CA ALA A 141 10.57 4.81 -2.95
C ALA A 141 12.10 5.00 -2.94
N ALA A 142 12.87 3.97 -3.30
CA ALA A 142 14.32 4.06 -3.46
C ALA A 142 14.72 5.07 -4.56
N HIS A 143 14.04 5.04 -5.71
CA HIS A 143 14.23 6.01 -6.78
C HIS A 143 13.94 7.46 -6.34
N LYS A 144 12.94 7.67 -5.49
CA LYS A 144 12.62 8.98 -4.88
C LYS A 144 13.44 9.29 -3.62
N GLY A 145 14.62 8.69 -3.48
CA GLY A 145 15.62 9.10 -2.50
C GLY A 145 15.42 8.54 -1.09
N ALA A 146 14.67 7.46 -0.90
CA ALA A 146 14.66 6.73 0.37
C ALA A 146 16.10 6.33 0.77
N ALA A 147 16.48 6.63 2.01
CA ALA A 147 17.79 6.33 2.57
C ALA A 147 18.06 4.81 2.62
N LYS A 148 17.02 4.03 2.88
CA LYS A 148 16.97 2.58 2.65
C LYS A 148 15.53 2.16 2.32
N ALA A 149 15.38 1.25 1.37
CA ALA A 149 14.13 0.56 1.08
C ALA A 149 14.36 -0.95 1.17
N LEU A 150 13.56 -1.66 1.97
CA LEU A 150 13.61 -3.11 2.08
C LEU A 150 12.26 -3.69 1.68
N ALA A 151 12.23 -4.40 0.55
CA ALA A 151 11.06 -5.16 0.15
C ALA A 151 11.08 -6.55 0.79
N THR A 152 9.96 -6.96 1.37
CA THR A 152 9.87 -8.24 2.08
C THR A 152 8.65 -9.04 1.72
N ASP A 153 8.82 -10.37 1.73
CA ASP A 153 7.74 -11.33 1.59
C ASP A 153 7.98 -12.53 2.53
N GLY A 154 6.92 -13.26 2.89
CA GLY A 154 7.02 -14.49 3.68
C GLY A 154 7.42 -15.70 2.83
N CYS A 155 7.02 -15.71 1.55
CA CYS A 155 7.23 -16.80 0.61
C CYS A 155 8.65 -16.77 0.03
N PRO A 156 9.49 -17.81 0.24
CA PRO A 156 10.85 -17.83 -0.30
C PRO A 156 10.93 -17.79 -1.82
N ALA A 157 9.88 -18.20 -2.54
CA ALA A 157 9.83 -18.11 -4.00
C ALA A 157 9.60 -16.67 -4.47
N ALA A 158 8.66 -15.94 -3.84
CA ALA A 158 8.41 -14.52 -4.09
C ALA A 158 9.69 -13.69 -3.83
N VAL A 159 10.35 -13.90 -2.68
CA VAL A 159 11.64 -13.25 -2.33
C VAL A 159 12.71 -13.46 -3.41
N ARG A 160 12.84 -14.67 -3.97
CA ARG A 160 13.79 -14.93 -5.07
C ARG A 160 13.41 -14.21 -6.36
N ALA A 161 12.12 -14.21 -6.72
CA ALA A 161 11.64 -13.53 -7.91
C ALA A 161 11.80 -12.00 -7.79
N ALA A 162 11.46 -11.41 -6.65
CA ALA A 162 11.68 -10.00 -6.35
C ALA A 162 13.16 -9.60 -6.41
N ALA A 163 14.08 -10.43 -5.91
CA ALA A 163 15.52 -10.20 -6.05
C ALA A 163 16.01 -10.28 -7.50
N ALA A 164 15.43 -11.17 -8.32
CA ALA A 164 15.72 -11.26 -9.75
C ALA A 164 15.15 -10.06 -10.53
N VAL A 165 13.98 -9.55 -10.14
CA VAL A 165 13.40 -8.30 -10.67
C VAL A 165 14.26 -7.10 -10.30
N LEU A 166 14.64 -6.94 -9.03
CA LEU A 166 15.48 -5.83 -8.58
C LEU A 166 16.84 -5.81 -9.28
N SER A 167 17.50 -6.96 -9.43
CA SER A 167 18.83 -7.02 -10.08
C SER A 167 18.82 -6.66 -11.57
N ARG A 168 17.66 -6.80 -12.25
CA ARG A 168 17.46 -6.36 -13.64
C ARG A 168 17.16 -4.86 -13.74
N ASN A 169 16.72 -4.23 -12.65
CA ASN A 169 16.52 -2.78 -12.52
C ASN A 169 17.81 -2.06 -12.04
N ALA A 170 18.96 -2.40 -12.63
CA ALA A 170 20.28 -1.98 -12.16
C ALA A 170 20.57 -0.45 -12.23
N ALA A 171 19.68 0.34 -12.83
CA ALA A 171 19.73 1.79 -12.82
C ALA A 171 19.19 2.42 -11.51
N LEU A 172 18.51 1.63 -10.66
CA LEU A 172 17.99 2.10 -9.38
C LEU A 172 19.12 2.36 -8.36
N PRO A 173 18.92 3.29 -7.42
CA PRO A 173 19.83 3.48 -6.29
C PRO A 173 20.02 2.18 -5.50
N SER A 174 21.25 1.94 -5.05
CA SER A 174 21.59 0.75 -4.24
C SER A 174 21.06 0.81 -2.79
N THR A 175 20.07 1.67 -2.53
CA THR A 175 19.35 1.77 -1.26
C THR A 175 18.17 0.79 -1.19
N CYS A 176 17.74 0.22 -2.32
CA CYS A 176 16.74 -0.86 -2.36
C CYS A 176 17.37 -2.23 -2.14
N ALA A 177 16.74 -3.06 -1.31
CA ALA A 177 17.08 -4.46 -1.08
C ALA A 177 15.82 -5.33 -1.00
N VAL A 178 15.99 -6.65 -1.11
CA VAL A 178 14.92 -7.64 -0.93
C VAL A 178 15.31 -8.62 0.19
N GLY A 179 14.37 -8.97 1.06
CA GLY A 179 14.57 -9.90 2.17
C GLY A 179 13.33 -10.75 2.46
N ARG A 180 13.46 -11.73 3.37
CA ARG A 180 12.30 -12.49 3.87
C ARG A 180 11.82 -11.89 5.20
N GLN A 181 10.52 -11.68 5.32
CA GLN A 181 9.81 -11.41 6.57
C GLN A 181 8.39 -11.95 6.42
N ALA A 182 8.04 -12.97 7.21
CA ALA A 182 6.65 -13.38 7.35
C ALA A 182 6.00 -12.56 8.48
N TRP A 183 4.67 -12.38 8.45
CA TRP A 183 3.97 -11.44 9.35
C TRP A 183 3.78 -12.00 10.76
N GLU A 184 3.72 -13.33 10.87
CA GLU A 184 3.66 -14.11 12.10
C GLU A 184 5.02 -14.22 12.83
N GLU A 185 6.11 -13.84 12.15
CA GLU A 185 7.46 -13.86 12.70
C GLU A 185 7.83 -12.54 13.39
N SER A 186 8.62 -12.60 14.47
CA SER A 186 9.24 -11.42 15.06
C SER A 186 10.04 -10.61 14.01
N PRO A 187 10.13 -9.27 14.13
CA PRO A 187 10.89 -8.42 13.21
C PRO A 187 12.36 -8.84 13.07
N LYS A 188 12.75 -9.34 11.89
CA LYS A 188 14.14 -9.72 11.58
C LYS A 188 15.01 -8.52 11.22
N HIS A 189 14.37 -7.43 10.78
CA HIS A 189 15.03 -6.23 10.23
C HIS A 189 14.90 -5.01 11.14
N GLY A 190 14.84 -5.27 12.46
CA GLY A 190 14.63 -4.27 13.51
C GLY A 190 13.15 -4.03 13.83
N ALA A 191 12.79 -4.15 15.10
CA ALA A 191 11.47 -3.78 15.60
C ALA A 191 11.38 -2.24 15.75
N ARG A 192 10.25 -1.66 15.35
CA ARG A 192 9.95 -0.21 15.40
C ARG A 192 11.07 0.67 14.83
N ALA A 193 11.67 0.23 13.73
CA ALA A 193 12.91 0.77 13.16
C ALA A 193 12.75 1.40 11.75
N TRP A 194 11.50 1.59 11.31
CA TRP A 194 11.16 2.05 9.96
C TRP A 194 10.28 3.30 10.01
N ASP A 195 10.72 4.39 9.37
CA ASP A 195 9.97 5.64 9.24
C ASP A 195 8.64 5.42 8.51
N VAL A 196 8.67 4.58 7.47
CA VAL A 196 7.54 4.26 6.61
C VAL A 196 7.42 2.76 6.46
N VAL A 197 6.23 2.22 6.73
CA VAL A 197 5.87 0.84 6.33
C VAL A 197 4.86 0.94 5.18
N ILE A 198 5.08 0.19 4.11
CA ILE A 198 4.18 0.16 2.94
C ILE A 198 3.72 -1.26 2.64
N PHE A 199 2.55 -1.39 2.02
CA PHE A 199 2.02 -2.67 1.53
C PHE A 199 1.01 -2.45 0.39
N ALA A 200 0.77 -3.46 -0.43
CA ALA A 200 -0.13 -3.30 -1.57
C ALA A 200 -0.84 -4.61 -1.96
N ASP A 201 -2.18 -4.59 -1.96
CA ASP A 201 -3.02 -5.73 -2.39
C ASP A 201 -2.81 -7.04 -1.61
N VAL A 202 -2.27 -6.94 -0.38
CA VAL A 202 -1.89 -8.06 0.50
C VAL A 202 -3.01 -8.59 1.39
N VAL A 203 -4.16 -7.91 1.49
CA VAL A 203 -5.28 -8.35 2.33
C VAL A 203 -6.32 -9.09 1.49
N TYR A 204 -6.55 -10.35 1.82
CA TYR A 204 -7.53 -11.23 1.17
C TYR A 204 -8.16 -12.27 2.11
N SER A 205 -7.93 -12.12 3.42
CA SER A 205 -8.62 -12.85 4.50
C SER A 205 -8.62 -12.02 5.79
N GLU A 206 -9.55 -12.30 6.70
CA GLU A 206 -9.63 -11.66 8.03
C GLU A 206 -8.38 -11.94 8.89
N GLU A 207 -7.83 -13.15 8.80
CA GLU A 207 -6.59 -13.54 9.46
C GLU A 207 -5.39 -12.76 8.89
N GLY A 208 -5.32 -12.62 7.57
CA GLY A 208 -4.30 -11.80 6.90
C GLY A 208 -4.36 -10.34 7.34
N ALA A 209 -5.55 -9.76 7.51
CA ALA A 209 -5.72 -8.42 8.05
C ALA A 209 -5.21 -8.27 9.50
N ASP A 210 -5.45 -9.27 10.35
CA ASP A 210 -4.99 -9.29 11.74
C ASP A 210 -3.46 -9.44 11.85
N LEU A 211 -2.88 -10.36 11.07
CA LEU A 211 -1.44 -10.57 10.98
C LEU A 211 -0.71 -9.34 10.41
N LEU A 212 -1.23 -8.74 9.33
CA LEU A 212 -0.65 -7.55 8.72
C LEU A 212 -0.66 -6.36 9.69
N ALA A 213 -1.77 -6.10 10.39
CA ALA A 213 -1.86 -5.01 11.36
C ALA A 213 -0.81 -5.15 12.50
N LYS A 214 -0.63 -6.36 13.01
CA LYS A 214 0.41 -6.69 14.00
C LYS A 214 1.82 -6.49 13.42
N ALA A 215 2.09 -6.99 12.23
CA ALA A 215 3.38 -6.81 11.56
C ALA A 215 3.71 -5.33 11.34
N VAL A 216 2.73 -4.52 10.94
CA VAL A 216 2.86 -3.07 10.79
C VAL A 216 3.23 -2.40 12.12
N ASP A 217 2.48 -2.67 13.21
CA ASP A 217 2.77 -2.09 14.53
C ASP A 217 4.16 -2.48 15.06
N LEU A 218 4.60 -3.72 14.80
CA LEU A 218 5.91 -4.21 15.21
C LEU A 218 7.09 -3.60 14.44
N HIS A 219 6.89 -3.12 13.20
CA HIS A 219 7.96 -2.60 12.35
C HIS A 219 8.01 -1.06 12.30
N VAL A 220 6.87 -0.38 12.30
CA VAL A 220 6.83 1.09 12.18
C VAL A 220 7.37 1.79 13.43
N ALA A 221 8.21 2.82 13.23
CA ALA A 221 8.75 3.65 14.28
C ALA A 221 7.65 4.37 15.08
N GLY A 222 7.99 4.88 16.27
CA GLY A 222 7.02 5.58 17.15
C GLY A 222 6.44 6.85 16.52
N ASP A 223 7.27 7.59 15.77
CA ASP A 223 6.94 8.77 14.95
C ASP A 223 6.76 8.43 13.45
N GLY A 224 6.75 7.14 13.10
CA GLY A 224 6.57 6.63 11.74
C GLY A 224 5.10 6.56 11.30
N TRP A 225 4.90 6.30 10.02
CA TRP A 225 3.58 6.18 9.39
C TRP A 225 3.52 5.04 8.37
N VAL A 226 2.33 4.76 7.85
CA VAL A 226 2.06 3.59 7.01
C VAL A 226 1.33 4.01 5.75
N LEU A 227 1.59 3.37 4.60
CA LEU A 227 0.87 3.59 3.35
C LEU A 227 0.46 2.26 2.70
N GLY A 228 -0.83 2.08 2.46
CA GLY A 228 -1.37 0.85 1.87
C GLY A 228 -2.19 1.11 0.63
N ALA A 229 -2.03 0.27 -0.39
CA ALA A 229 -3.04 0.10 -1.43
C ALA A 229 -3.98 -1.04 -1.03
N VAL A 230 -5.24 -0.73 -0.71
CA VAL A 230 -6.24 -1.68 -0.21
C VAL A 230 -7.31 -1.93 -1.27
N GLY A 231 -7.35 -3.15 -1.82
CA GLY A 231 -8.41 -3.59 -2.73
C GLY A 231 -9.74 -3.77 -1.98
N LEU A 232 -10.69 -2.87 -2.21
CA LEU A 232 -11.93 -2.74 -1.41
C LEU A 232 -12.89 -3.95 -1.51
N LEU A 233 -12.74 -4.78 -2.54
CA LEU A 233 -13.65 -5.90 -2.85
C LEU A 233 -13.11 -7.27 -2.39
N ARG A 234 -12.08 -7.30 -1.54
CA ARG A 234 -11.49 -8.53 -1.01
C ARG A 234 -11.96 -8.78 0.43
N PHE A 235 -12.10 -10.05 0.80
CA PHE A 235 -12.32 -10.45 2.20
C PHE A 235 -11.17 -9.95 3.08
N GLY A 236 -11.46 -9.48 4.30
CA GLY A 236 -10.48 -8.86 5.20
C GLY A 236 -10.21 -7.36 4.93
N SER A 237 -10.58 -6.80 3.77
CA SER A 237 -10.22 -5.41 3.42
C SER A 237 -10.94 -4.35 4.23
N ALA A 238 -12.10 -4.64 4.83
CA ALA A 238 -12.70 -3.77 5.84
C ALA A 238 -12.00 -3.96 7.20
N ASP A 239 -11.68 -5.21 7.55
CA ASP A 239 -11.10 -5.59 8.83
C ASP A 239 -9.76 -4.90 9.10
N ILE A 240 -8.89 -4.74 8.09
CA ILE A 240 -7.58 -4.08 8.29
C ILE A 240 -7.71 -2.68 8.90
N PHE A 241 -8.74 -1.91 8.55
CA PHE A 241 -9.00 -0.60 9.18
C PHE A 241 -9.37 -0.75 10.66
N ASP A 242 -10.20 -1.74 10.99
CA ASP A 242 -10.63 -2.07 12.34
C ASP A 242 -9.46 -2.57 13.21
N LYS A 243 -8.59 -3.42 12.65
CA LYS A 243 -7.37 -3.93 13.32
C LYS A 243 -6.37 -2.80 13.56
N MET A 244 -6.09 -1.98 12.56
CA MET A 244 -5.21 -0.82 12.67
C MET A 244 -5.74 0.19 13.71
N ARG A 245 -7.05 0.46 13.74
CA ARG A 245 -7.68 1.33 14.75
C ARG A 245 -7.46 0.83 16.17
N ARG A 246 -7.60 -0.48 16.41
CA ARG A 246 -7.34 -1.11 17.73
C ARG A 246 -5.89 -1.01 18.18
N LEU A 247 -4.95 -0.89 17.24
CA LEU A 247 -3.52 -0.66 17.50
C LEU A 247 -3.16 0.84 17.62
N GLY A 248 -4.18 1.72 17.66
CA GLY A 248 -4.01 3.16 17.88
C GLY A 248 -3.66 3.95 16.62
N PHE A 249 -3.95 3.43 15.43
CA PHE A 249 -3.78 4.16 14.17
C PHE A 249 -5.08 4.84 13.72
N ALA A 250 -5.00 6.08 13.28
CA ALA A 250 -6.02 6.72 12.46
C ALA A 250 -5.70 6.46 10.97
N ALA A 251 -6.73 6.17 10.17
CA ALA A 251 -6.65 6.10 8.73
C ALA A 251 -6.98 7.47 8.11
N VAL A 252 -6.43 7.73 6.93
CA VAL A 252 -6.75 8.88 6.07
C VAL A 252 -6.65 8.41 4.62
N GLU A 253 -7.72 8.57 3.85
CA GLU A 253 -7.69 8.32 2.40
C GLU A 253 -6.72 9.29 1.70
N VAL A 254 -5.84 8.74 0.87
CA VAL A 254 -4.87 9.51 0.08
C VAL A 254 -5.45 9.70 -1.32
N PRO A 255 -5.66 10.95 -1.78
CA PRO A 255 -6.15 11.20 -3.13
C PRO A 255 -5.10 10.76 -4.16
N VAL A 256 -5.59 10.31 -5.32
CA VAL A 256 -4.78 9.94 -6.47
C VAL A 256 -5.22 10.81 -7.64
N SER A 257 -4.29 11.48 -8.32
CA SER A 257 -4.63 12.28 -9.49
C SER A 257 -5.05 11.40 -10.69
N PRO A 258 -5.88 11.92 -11.61
CA PRO A 258 -6.18 11.24 -12.87
C PRO A 258 -4.91 10.86 -13.67
N ASP A 259 -3.85 11.66 -13.59
CA ASP A 259 -2.57 11.40 -14.28
C ASP A 259 -1.85 10.17 -13.69
N VAL A 260 -1.82 10.01 -12.37
CA VAL A 260 -1.28 8.80 -11.73
C VAL A 260 -2.12 7.57 -12.04
N LEU A 261 -3.45 7.71 -12.04
CA LEU A 261 -4.35 6.63 -12.40
C LEU A 261 -4.10 6.15 -13.85
N ALA A 262 -4.05 7.06 -14.82
CA ALA A 262 -3.77 6.74 -16.22
C ALA A 262 -2.39 6.09 -16.43
N ARG A 263 -1.38 6.47 -15.63
CA ARG A 263 -0.05 5.84 -15.63
C ARG A 263 -0.09 4.41 -15.06
N ALA A 264 -0.83 4.20 -13.98
CA ALA A 264 -1.04 2.87 -13.42
C ALA A 264 -1.81 1.95 -14.40
N GLU A 265 -2.85 2.46 -15.07
CA GLU A 265 -3.60 1.77 -16.12
C GLU A 265 -2.69 1.38 -17.29
N ALA A 266 -1.85 2.30 -17.79
CA ALA A 266 -0.90 2.03 -18.87
C ALA A 266 0.14 0.96 -18.49
N ALA A 267 0.67 0.99 -17.26
CA ALA A 267 1.58 -0.03 -16.75
C ALA A 267 0.89 -1.40 -16.58
N ALA A 268 -0.35 -1.42 -16.09
CA ALA A 268 -1.16 -2.63 -15.97
C ALA A 268 -1.50 -3.23 -17.34
N ALA A 269 -1.78 -2.40 -18.34
CA ALA A 269 -1.99 -2.81 -19.73
C ALA A 269 -0.71 -3.40 -20.36
N ALA A 270 0.47 -2.84 -20.05
CA ALA A 270 1.75 -3.40 -20.51
C ALA A 270 2.00 -4.82 -19.95
N LEU A 271 1.65 -5.07 -18.68
CA LEU A 271 1.69 -6.42 -18.09
C LEU A 271 0.66 -7.36 -18.75
N ALA A 272 -0.57 -6.90 -18.95
CA ALA A 272 -1.63 -7.71 -19.56
C ALA A 272 -1.32 -8.09 -21.02
N GLY A 273 -0.77 -7.16 -21.82
CA GLY A 273 -0.33 -7.43 -23.19
C GLY A 273 0.79 -8.47 -23.25
N ALA A 274 1.71 -8.45 -22.28
CA ALA A 274 2.76 -9.44 -22.12
C ALA A 274 2.29 -10.79 -21.49
N ASN A 275 0.98 -10.94 -21.24
CA ASN A 275 0.33 -12.12 -20.64
C ASN A 275 -0.80 -12.73 -21.51
N ALA A 276 -1.06 -12.16 -22.68
CA ALA A 276 -2.22 -12.52 -23.52
C ALA A 276 -2.22 -14.00 -23.99
N THR A 277 -1.09 -14.70 -23.91
CA THR A 277 -0.95 -16.12 -24.27
C THR A 277 -1.28 -17.09 -23.14
N ASP A 278 -1.16 -16.68 -21.86
CA ASP A 278 -1.26 -17.60 -20.71
C ASP A 278 -2.63 -17.55 -20.01
N LEU A 279 -3.40 -16.47 -20.20
CA LEU A 279 -4.72 -16.28 -19.60
C LEU A 279 -5.85 -16.83 -20.47
N GLY A 280 -5.81 -18.14 -20.74
CA GLY A 280 -6.80 -18.84 -21.57
C GLY A 280 -8.24 -18.73 -21.04
N GLY A 281 -9.06 -17.87 -21.66
CA GLY A 281 -10.54 -17.92 -21.65
C GLY A 281 -11.28 -17.55 -20.36
N GLY A 282 -10.60 -17.49 -19.21
CA GLY A 282 -11.22 -17.19 -17.91
C GLY A 282 -11.43 -15.69 -17.64
N SER A 283 -12.61 -15.16 -18.01
CA SER A 283 -13.21 -13.90 -17.54
C SER A 283 -12.25 -12.83 -16.97
N GLY A 284 -11.56 -12.12 -17.88
CA GLY A 284 -10.54 -11.10 -17.58
C GLY A 284 -10.99 -9.82 -16.83
N ALA A 285 -12.11 -9.84 -16.11
CA ALA A 285 -12.60 -8.74 -15.28
C ALA A 285 -12.04 -8.76 -13.84
N GLY A 286 -11.72 -9.94 -13.29
CA GLY A 286 -11.47 -10.10 -11.85
C GLY A 286 -10.17 -9.47 -11.31
N ALA A 287 -9.16 -9.26 -12.15
CA ALA A 287 -7.85 -8.73 -11.72
C ALA A 287 -7.67 -7.22 -11.92
N MET A 288 -8.60 -6.57 -12.64
CA MET A 288 -8.47 -5.18 -13.12
C MET A 288 -9.64 -4.28 -12.71
N ASP A 289 -10.60 -4.73 -11.90
CA ASP A 289 -11.76 -3.93 -11.45
C ASP A 289 -11.42 -2.79 -10.45
N GLY A 290 -10.18 -2.31 -10.50
CA GLY A 290 -9.73 -0.92 -10.28
C GLY A 290 -9.75 -0.37 -8.86
N ARG A 291 -10.54 -0.94 -7.96
CA ARG A 291 -10.91 -0.34 -6.67
C ARG A 291 -9.92 -0.67 -5.56
N CYS A 292 -8.66 -0.32 -5.78
CA CYS A 292 -7.73 -0.04 -4.69
C CYS A 292 -7.92 1.42 -4.22
N LYS A 293 -7.98 1.63 -2.90
CA LYS A 293 -7.76 2.96 -2.31
C LYS A 293 -6.35 3.03 -1.75
N LEU A 294 -5.71 4.19 -1.91
CA LEU A 294 -4.51 4.51 -1.14
C LEU A 294 -4.94 5.05 0.23
N VAL A 295 -4.39 4.48 1.28
CA VAL A 295 -4.72 4.85 2.67
C VAL A 295 -3.43 5.04 3.44
N ARG A 296 -3.33 6.19 4.10
CA ARG A 296 -2.26 6.50 5.04
C ARG A 296 -2.74 6.21 6.45
N TRP A 297 -1.96 5.47 7.24
CA TRP A 297 -2.18 5.37 8.67
C TRP A 297 -1.12 6.13 9.46
N VAL A 298 -1.55 6.83 10.50
CA VAL A 298 -0.69 7.55 11.44
C VAL A 298 -1.08 7.15 12.85
N ARG A 299 -0.10 6.92 13.72
CA ARG A 299 -0.36 6.58 15.12
C ARG A 299 -0.89 7.80 15.88
N CYS A 300 -2.02 7.64 16.56
CA CYS A 300 -2.55 8.64 17.48
C CYS A 300 -1.61 8.78 18.69
N SER A 301 -1.27 10.01 19.05
CA SER A 301 -0.53 10.28 20.29
C SER A 301 -1.36 9.85 21.51
N ALA A 302 -0.71 9.27 22.51
CA ALA A 302 -1.36 8.91 23.77
C ALA A 302 -1.84 10.20 24.47
N GLY A 303 -3.16 10.44 24.48
CA GLY A 303 -3.77 11.67 24.96
C GLY A 303 -4.31 12.62 23.87
N GLY A 304 -4.15 12.29 22.59
CA GLY A 304 -4.96 12.91 21.53
C GLY A 304 -6.45 12.63 21.75
N PRO A 305 -7.37 13.49 21.25
CA PRO A 305 -8.80 13.22 21.33
C PRO A 305 -9.09 11.87 20.68
N LEU A 306 -9.89 11.04 21.36
CA LEU A 306 -10.43 9.80 20.81
C LEU A 306 -11.15 10.14 19.50
N TRP A 307 -10.52 9.77 18.38
CA TRP A 307 -11.06 10.01 17.05
C TRP A 307 -12.44 9.36 16.98
N ASP A 308 -13.47 10.14 16.65
CA ASP A 308 -14.85 9.80 17.03
C ASP A 308 -15.45 8.61 16.26
N GLY A 309 -14.69 8.07 15.31
CA GLY A 309 -14.92 6.77 14.67
C GLY A 309 -16.02 6.77 13.61
N ARG A 310 -16.79 7.86 13.47
CA ARG A 310 -18.11 7.79 12.84
C ARG A 310 -18.14 8.00 11.34
N ASP A 311 -17.15 8.65 10.74
CA ASP A 311 -17.22 8.96 9.30
C ASP A 311 -16.61 7.87 8.39
N GLU A 312 -15.36 7.42 8.62
CA GLU A 312 -14.71 6.49 7.68
C GLU A 312 -15.29 5.07 7.68
N ALA A 313 -15.61 4.51 8.85
CA ALA A 313 -16.28 3.20 8.92
C ALA A 313 -17.66 3.26 8.22
N GLY A 314 -18.40 4.36 8.43
CA GLY A 314 -19.64 4.63 7.71
C GLY A 314 -19.42 4.85 6.20
N SER A 315 -18.30 5.45 5.79
CA SER A 315 -17.95 5.67 4.37
C SER A 315 -17.62 4.37 3.64
N LEU A 316 -16.91 3.46 4.31
CA LEU A 316 -16.64 2.10 3.83
C LEU A 316 -17.92 1.26 3.77
N GLU A 317 -18.75 1.30 4.82
CA GLU A 317 -20.03 0.57 4.84
C GLU A 317 -20.99 1.09 3.76
N ARG A 318 -21.06 2.42 3.55
CA ARG A 318 -21.76 3.04 2.42
C ARG A 318 -21.24 2.51 1.09
N HIS A 319 -19.92 2.58 0.84
CA HIS A 319 -19.31 2.04 -0.40
C HIS A 319 -19.62 0.56 -0.65
N ALA A 320 -19.53 -0.28 0.39
CA ALA A 320 -19.82 -1.71 0.28
C ALA A 320 -21.30 -1.97 -0.01
N ARG A 321 -22.20 -1.22 0.63
CA ARG A 321 -23.66 -1.32 0.43
C ARG A 321 -24.08 -0.82 -0.96
N ASP A 322 -23.55 0.32 -1.39
CA ASP A 322 -23.79 0.89 -2.71
C ASP A 322 -23.28 -0.06 -3.81
N PHE A 323 -22.17 -0.76 -3.58
CA PHE A 323 -21.67 -1.81 -4.48
C PHE A 323 -22.55 -3.05 -4.53
N LEU A 324 -23.02 -3.56 -3.40
CA LEU A 324 -23.97 -4.68 -3.37
C LEU A 324 -25.25 -4.31 -4.14
N HIS A 325 -25.80 -3.12 -3.88
CA HIS A 325 -26.96 -2.60 -4.60
C HIS A 325 -26.69 -2.46 -6.12
N GLN A 326 -25.51 -1.97 -6.54
CA GLN A 326 -25.12 -1.92 -7.95
C GLN A 326 -25.05 -3.30 -8.59
N ARG A 327 -24.53 -4.32 -7.89
CA ARG A 327 -24.47 -5.69 -8.40
C ARG A 327 -25.84 -6.35 -8.48
N GLU A 328 -26.67 -6.21 -7.44
CA GLU A 328 -28.04 -6.70 -7.43
C GLU A 328 -28.82 -6.07 -8.59
N SER A 329 -28.74 -4.74 -8.76
CA SER A 329 -29.33 -4.02 -9.90
C SER A 329 -28.84 -4.54 -11.24
N ALA A 330 -27.52 -4.76 -11.40
CA ALA A 330 -26.94 -5.25 -12.66
C ALA A 330 -27.37 -6.69 -12.99
N VAL A 331 -27.58 -7.55 -11.99
CA VAL A 331 -28.13 -8.90 -12.17
C VAL A 331 -29.59 -8.82 -12.61
N THR A 332 -30.40 -7.92 -12.04
CA THR A 332 -31.81 -7.72 -12.40
C THR A 332 -32.03 -7.30 -13.86
N TYR A 333 -31.03 -6.73 -14.54
CA TYR A 333 -31.10 -6.40 -15.98
C TYR A 333 -30.45 -7.43 -16.91
N ALA A 334 -29.71 -8.41 -16.38
CA ALA A 334 -29.06 -9.45 -17.18
C ALA A 334 -29.97 -10.67 -17.44
N GLU A 335 -30.90 -10.93 -16.52
CA GLU A 335 -31.95 -11.94 -16.71
C GLU A 335 -33.19 -11.28 -17.33
N GLY A 336 -33.43 -11.57 -18.61
CA GLY A 336 -34.62 -11.13 -19.35
C GLY A 336 -35.89 -11.83 -18.88
N TRP A 337 -36.29 -11.58 -17.64
CA TRP A 337 -37.51 -12.10 -17.03
C TRP A 337 -38.70 -11.24 -17.46
N GLU A 338 -39.22 -11.51 -18.66
CA GLU A 338 -40.57 -11.05 -19.01
C GLU A 338 -41.59 -11.91 -18.24
N PRO A 339 -42.44 -11.30 -17.40
CA PRO A 339 -43.51 -12.05 -16.74
C PRO A 339 -44.55 -12.45 -17.78
N THR A 340 -44.68 -13.75 -18.03
CA THR A 340 -45.80 -14.30 -18.81
C THR A 340 -47.10 -14.15 -18.03
N GLU A 341 -48.11 -13.52 -18.63
CA GLU A 341 -49.49 -13.42 -18.14
C GLU A 341 -50.17 -14.80 -17.97
#